data_AF-A0A957DWG1-F1
#
_entry.id   AF-A0A957DWG1-F1
#
_cell.length_a   1.000
_cell.length_b   1.000
_cell.length_c   1.000
_cell.angle_alpha   90.00
_cell.angle_beta   90.00
_cell.angle_gamma   90.00
#
_symmetry.space_group_name_H-M   'P 1'
#
loop_
_entity.id
_entity.type
_entity.pdbx_description
1 polymer ?
#
loop_
_entity_poly.entity_id
_entity_poly.type
_entity_poly.pdbx_seq_one_letter_code
_entity_poly.pdbx_strand_id
1 'polypeptide(L)'
;DANLDSEVRVGSLQILTGKEQTAVAKLHSGDIGIVVKLGDAHTNDTLCDRGNQLKLAPISQPNPIAQVAIHPVAQSDVAKLSQALARLVTEDPTLKWHTETATRETILSGMGPTHLDIAVQKAGSKFGVHLTTTIPKVPYRETITKTNSAEYTHKKQSGGAGQYARVFLRVE
;
A
#
# COMPACT_ATOMS: atom_id res chain seq x y z
N ASP A 1 -0.74 -10.50 13.63
CA ASP A 1 0.29 -9.44 13.58
C ASP A 1 -0.27 -8.09 13.98
N ALA A 2 -0.42 -7.83 15.28
CA ALA A 2 -0.69 -6.49 15.79
C ALA A 2 0.39 -6.19 16.83
N ASN A 3 0.98 -5.00 16.77
CA ASN A 3 2.06 -4.49 17.61
C ASN A 3 1.73 -4.58 19.12
N LEU A 4 1.85 -5.78 19.71
CA LEU A 4 1.61 -6.00 21.14
C LEU A 4 2.81 -5.64 22.03
N ASP A 5 3.96 -5.30 21.44
CA ASP A 5 5.24 -5.23 22.17
C ASP A 5 6.02 -3.91 21.95
N SER A 6 5.44 -2.92 21.24
CA SER A 6 6.10 -1.63 21.07
C SER A 6 5.73 -0.66 22.19
N GLU A 7 6.70 -0.37 23.06
CA GLU A 7 6.53 0.67 24.08
C GLU A 7 6.47 2.05 23.41
N VAL A 8 5.31 2.71 23.52
CA VAL A 8 5.12 4.06 23.00
C VAL A 8 5.27 5.07 24.13
N ARG A 9 6.16 6.07 23.93
CA ARG A 9 6.27 7.21 24.84
C ARG A 9 5.23 8.27 24.47
N VAL A 10 4.35 8.59 25.40
CA VAL A 10 3.34 9.65 25.23
C VAL A 10 4.03 11.02 25.29
N GLY A 11 3.83 11.84 24.26
CA GLY A 11 4.31 13.21 24.19
C GLY A 11 3.37 14.23 24.83
N SER A 12 3.45 15.49 24.39
CA SER A 12 2.54 16.54 24.88
C SER A 12 1.10 16.29 24.44
N LEU A 13 0.16 16.41 25.38
CA LEU A 13 -1.27 16.27 25.13
C LEU A 13 -1.88 17.64 24.80
N GLN A 14 -2.80 17.64 23.84
CA GLN A 14 -3.51 18.84 23.40
C GLN A 14 -4.98 18.53 23.15
N ILE A 15 -5.83 19.51 23.40
CA ILE A 15 -7.25 19.49 22.99
C ILE A 15 -7.41 20.53 21.88
N LEU A 16 -8.12 20.14 20.82
CA LEU A 16 -8.40 21.01 19.68
C LEU A 16 -9.85 21.49 19.76
N THR A 17 -10.03 22.80 19.90
CA THR A 17 -11.34 23.45 19.87
C THR A 17 -11.40 24.37 18.66
N GLY A 18 -11.88 23.83 17.54
CA GLY A 18 -11.90 24.55 16.26
C GLY A 18 -10.48 24.86 15.75
N LYS A 19 -10.08 26.14 15.81
CA LYS A 19 -8.74 26.60 15.41
C LYS A 19 -7.76 26.69 16.58
N GLU A 20 -8.25 26.64 17.82
CA GLU A 20 -7.43 26.80 19.01
C GLU A 20 -6.91 25.45 19.50
N GLN A 21 -5.60 25.37 19.72
CA GLN A 21 -4.94 24.21 20.34
C GLN A 21 -4.53 24.58 21.76
N THR A 22 -5.11 23.89 22.74
CA THR A 22 -4.78 24.09 24.16
C THR A 22 -4.00 22.90 24.67
N ALA A 23 -2.78 23.14 25.15
CA ALA A 23 -1.99 22.10 25.80
C ALA A 23 -2.59 21.74 27.16
N VAL A 24 -2.71 20.44 27.44
CA VAL A 24 -3.25 19.92 28.69
C VAL A 24 -2.28 18.94 29.33
N ALA A 25 -2.28 18.86 30.66
CA ALA A 25 -1.39 17.96 31.39
C ALA A 25 -1.87 16.50 31.41
N LYS A 26 -3.18 16.28 31.31
CA LYS A 26 -3.82 14.96 31.35
C LYS A 26 -5.13 14.93 30.56
N LEU A 27 -5.48 13.76 30.05
CA LEU A 27 -6.79 13.43 29.48
C LEU A 27 -7.43 12.36 30.36
N HIS A 28 -8.73 12.48 30.65
CA HIS A 28 -9.48 11.51 31.43
C HIS A 28 -10.23 10.53 30.52
N SER A 29 -10.79 9.47 31.09
CA SER A 29 -11.61 8.50 30.37
C SER A 29 -12.80 9.18 29.68
N GLY A 30 -12.94 8.99 28.37
CA GLY A 30 -13.99 9.58 27.56
C GLY A 30 -13.59 10.88 26.85
N ASP A 31 -12.44 11.47 27.20
CA ASP A 31 -11.93 12.65 26.50
C ASP A 31 -11.36 12.28 25.13
N ILE A 32 -11.55 13.18 24.16
CA ILE A 32 -10.93 13.08 22.83
C ILE A 32 -9.86 14.16 22.74
N GLY A 33 -8.63 13.76 22.47
CA GLY A 33 -7.49 14.66 22.40
C GLY A 33 -6.47 14.24 21.34
N ILE A 34 -5.43 15.05 21.24
CA ILE A 34 -4.33 14.89 20.30
C ILE A 34 -3.06 14.62 21.11
N VAL A 35 -2.29 13.63 20.68
CA VAL A 35 -0.94 13.38 21.21
C VAL A 35 0.08 13.66 20.14
N VAL A 36 1.05 14.53 20.45
CA VAL A 36 2.14 14.86 19.53
C VAL A 36 3.26 13.82 19.66
N LYS A 37 3.78 13.33 18.53
CA LYS A 37 4.90 12.35 18.44
C LYS A 37 4.60 11.02 19.16
N LEU A 38 3.57 10.32 18.68
CA LEU A 38 3.13 9.05 19.23
C LEU A 38 3.77 7.87 18.49
N GLY A 39 5.07 7.64 18.74
CA GLY A 39 5.83 6.45 18.30
C GLY A 39 5.39 5.79 16.99
N ASP A 40 5.14 4.48 17.04
CA ASP A 40 4.70 3.63 15.93
C ASP A 40 3.21 3.26 16.04
N ALA A 41 2.41 4.17 16.61
CA ALA A 41 0.97 3.96 16.78
C ALA A 41 0.20 4.40 15.53
N HIS A 42 -0.72 3.56 15.08
CA HIS A 42 -1.50 3.74 13.87
C HIS A 42 -3.01 3.79 14.14
N THR A 43 -3.78 4.13 13.11
CA THR A 43 -5.25 4.13 13.19
C THR A 43 -5.77 2.73 13.53
N ASN A 44 -6.67 2.65 14.53
CA ASN A 44 -7.20 1.42 15.15
C ASN A 44 -6.30 0.72 16.18
N ASP A 45 -5.13 1.27 16.53
CA ASP A 45 -4.34 0.71 17.63
C ASP A 45 -4.96 1.03 19.00
N THR A 46 -4.84 0.08 19.93
CA THR A 46 -5.27 0.24 21.32
C THR A 46 -4.05 0.54 22.19
N LEU A 47 -4.06 1.70 22.86
CA LEU A 47 -3.05 2.04 23.86
C LEU A 47 -3.55 1.59 25.24
N CYS A 48 -2.71 0.86 25.97
CA CYS A 48 -3.02 0.35 27.30
C CYS A 48 -1.85 0.59 28.27
N ASP A 49 -2.13 0.48 29.56
CA ASP A 49 -1.09 0.52 30.59
C ASP A 49 -0.23 -0.76 30.54
N ARG A 50 1.05 -0.64 30.90
CA ARG A 50 1.98 -1.78 30.90
C ARG A 50 1.53 -2.93 31.80
N GLY A 51 0.85 -2.62 32.91
CA GLY A 51 0.37 -3.62 33.85
C GLY A 51 -0.98 -4.25 33.49
N ASN A 52 -1.69 -3.70 32.50
CA ASN A 52 -3.03 -4.17 32.12
C ASN A 52 -3.24 -4.08 30.62
N GLN A 53 -2.75 -5.09 29.90
CA GLN A 53 -2.88 -5.17 28.45
C GLN A 53 -4.31 -5.54 28.05
N LEU A 54 -4.96 -4.64 27.31
CA LEU A 54 -6.27 -4.86 26.71
C LEU A 54 -6.18 -4.54 25.22
N LYS A 55 -6.76 -5.40 24.39
CA LYS A 55 -6.91 -5.15 22.95
C LYS A 55 -8.39 -5.00 22.62
N LEU A 56 -8.74 -3.84 22.06
CA LEU A 56 -10.08 -3.61 21.55
C LEU A 56 -10.24 -4.22 20.16
N ALA A 57 -11.46 -4.58 19.80
CA ALA A 57 -11.75 -5.06 18.45
C ALA A 57 -11.53 -3.91 17.44
N PRO A 58 -10.74 -4.13 16.38
CA PRO A 58 -10.49 -3.10 15.38
C PRO A 58 -11.75 -2.78 14.58
N ILE A 59 -11.87 -1.54 14.12
CA ILE A 59 -12.99 -1.13 13.26
C ILE A 59 -12.80 -1.76 11.88
N SER A 60 -13.79 -2.54 11.44
CA SER A 60 -13.78 -3.13 10.09
C SER A 60 -13.91 -2.03 9.05
N GLN A 61 -12.87 -1.88 8.23
CA GLN A 61 -12.86 -0.93 7.12
C GLN A 61 -13.50 -1.57 5.87
N PRO A 62 -14.29 -0.82 5.09
CA PRO A 62 -14.84 -1.32 3.84
C PRO A 62 -13.73 -1.60 2.81
N ASN A 63 -14.01 -2.50 1.87
CA ASN A 63 -13.13 -2.74 0.74
C ASN A 63 -13.24 -1.61 -0.29
N PRO A 64 -12.13 -1.23 -0.94
CA PRO A 64 -12.16 -0.21 -1.99
C PRO A 64 -12.98 -0.70 -3.19
N ILE A 65 -13.76 0.22 -3.77
CA ILE A 65 -14.69 -0.04 -4.87
C ILE A 65 -14.28 0.63 -6.19
N ALA A 66 -13.30 1.53 -6.16
CA ALA A 66 -12.76 2.23 -7.32
C ALA A 66 -11.24 2.05 -7.39
N GLN A 67 -10.70 2.01 -8.61
CA GLN A 67 -9.28 1.84 -8.88
C GLN A 67 -8.82 2.77 -10.00
N VAL A 68 -7.62 3.32 -9.86
CA VAL A 68 -6.96 4.14 -10.87
C VAL A 68 -5.49 3.73 -10.98
N ALA A 69 -4.94 3.78 -12.20
CA ALA A 69 -3.51 3.68 -12.39
C ALA A 69 -2.89 5.06 -12.13
N ILE A 70 -1.78 5.07 -11.41
CA ILE A 70 -1.05 6.29 -11.06
C ILE A 70 0.34 6.28 -11.71
N HIS A 71 0.70 7.42 -12.28
CA HIS A 71 2.00 7.63 -12.92
C HIS A 71 2.68 8.87 -12.34
N PRO A 72 3.96 8.77 -11.95
CA PRO A 72 4.73 9.94 -11.54
C PRO A 72 4.99 10.86 -12.73
N VAL A 73 4.86 12.18 -12.51
CA VAL A 73 5.10 13.18 -13.56
C VAL A 73 6.61 13.34 -13.83
N ALA A 74 7.43 13.28 -12.78
CA ALA A 74 8.88 13.43 -12.87
C ALA A 74 9.64 12.18 -12.41
N GLN A 75 10.87 12.00 -12.90
CA GLN A 75 11.74 10.89 -12.48
C GLN A 75 12.11 10.97 -10.98
N SER A 76 12.22 12.18 -10.43
CA SER A 76 12.42 12.41 -8.99
C SER A 76 11.28 11.84 -8.13
N ASP A 77 10.07 11.79 -8.69
CA ASP A 77 8.87 11.39 -7.98
C ASP A 77 8.74 9.87 -7.93
N VAL A 78 9.33 9.15 -8.89
CA VAL A 78 9.39 7.68 -8.93
C VAL A 78 10.01 7.13 -7.64
N ALA A 79 11.13 7.70 -7.20
CA ALA A 79 11.83 7.24 -5.99
C ALA A 79 11.02 7.49 -4.70
N LYS A 80 10.20 8.54 -4.68
CA LYS A 80 9.40 8.94 -3.52
C LYS A 80 8.00 8.31 -3.52
N LEU A 81 7.54 7.80 -4.66
CA LEU A 81 6.19 7.29 -4.89
C LEU A 81 5.80 6.24 -3.84
N SER A 82 6.58 5.17 -3.74
CA SER A 82 6.26 4.05 -2.85
C SER A 82 6.19 4.48 -1.39
N GLN A 83 7.11 5.34 -0.95
CA GLN A 83 7.11 5.87 0.41
C GLN A 83 5.90 6.77 0.69
N ALA A 84 5.54 7.64 -0.26
CA ALA A 84 4.39 8.52 -0.14
C ALA A 84 3.07 7.72 -0.06
N LEU A 85 2.91 6.71 -0.92
CA LEU A 85 1.73 5.85 -0.93
C LEU A 85 1.61 5.01 0.34
N ALA A 86 2.73 4.45 0.84
CA ALA A 86 2.74 3.72 2.10
C ALA A 86 2.28 4.60 3.27
N ARG A 87 2.77 5.85 3.34
CA ARG A 87 2.33 6.82 4.36
C ARG A 87 0.85 7.19 4.20
N LEU A 88 0.37 7.37 2.97
CA LEU A 88 -1.04 7.67 2.71
C LEU A 88 -1.96 6.54 3.17
N VAL A 89 -1.63 5.28 2.90
CA VAL A 89 -2.41 4.12 3.36
C VAL A 89 -2.32 3.93 4.88
N THR A 90 -1.20 4.31 5.47
CA THR A 90 -1.05 4.30 6.93
C THR A 90 -1.96 5.34 7.60
N GLU A 91 -2.10 6.52 6.98
CA GLU A 91 -3.03 7.56 7.43
C GLU A 91 -4.50 7.16 7.18
N ASP A 92 -4.80 6.51 6.06
CA ASP A 92 -6.15 6.09 5.65
C ASP A 92 -6.20 4.60 5.26
N PRO A 93 -6.69 3.72 6.15
CA PRO A 93 -6.73 2.28 5.91
C PRO A 93 -7.77 1.84 4.86
N THR A 94 -8.61 2.75 4.37
CA THR A 94 -9.54 2.46 3.27
C THR A 94 -8.88 2.57 1.90
N LEU A 95 -7.71 3.20 1.82
CA LEU A 95 -6.87 3.21 0.63
C LEU A 95 -6.02 1.94 0.57
N LYS A 96 -5.88 1.38 -0.62
CA LYS A 96 -4.96 0.27 -0.88
C LYS A 96 -4.17 0.57 -2.15
N TRP A 97 -2.89 0.23 -2.17
CA TRP A 97 -2.08 0.33 -3.38
C TRP A 97 -1.31 -0.95 -3.60
N HIS A 98 -1.06 -1.27 -4.87
CA HIS A 98 -0.19 -2.36 -5.27
C HIS A 98 0.39 -2.07 -6.65
N THR A 99 1.43 -2.80 -7.03
CA THR A 99 2.00 -2.75 -8.36
C THR A 99 1.59 -4.01 -9.12
N GLU A 100 0.88 -3.84 -10.23
CA GLU A 100 0.50 -4.96 -11.09
C GLU A 100 1.70 -5.40 -11.93
N THR A 101 2.10 -6.66 -11.76
CA THR A 101 3.28 -7.22 -12.41
C THR A 101 3.12 -7.39 -13.92
N ALA A 102 1.89 -7.68 -14.38
CA ALA A 102 1.60 -7.91 -15.79
C ALA A 102 1.66 -6.61 -16.62
N THR A 103 1.12 -5.52 -16.09
CA THR A 103 1.06 -4.23 -16.78
C THR A 103 2.20 -3.29 -16.36
N ARG A 104 2.91 -3.60 -15.27
CA ARG A 104 3.93 -2.77 -14.62
C ARG A 104 3.40 -1.40 -14.19
N GLU A 105 2.11 -1.34 -13.87
CA GLU A 105 1.44 -0.12 -13.41
C GLU A 105 1.26 -0.15 -11.90
N THR A 106 1.34 1.01 -11.27
CA THR A 106 0.97 1.15 -9.86
C THR A 106 -0.51 1.52 -9.79
N ILE A 107 -1.29 0.71 -9.08
CA ILE A 107 -2.74 0.86 -8.95
C ILE A 107 -3.05 1.38 -7.55
N LEU A 108 -3.80 2.48 -7.49
CA LEU A 108 -4.37 3.02 -6.26
C LEU A 108 -5.86 2.71 -6.23
N SER A 109 -6.31 2.14 -5.11
CA SER A 109 -7.68 1.71 -4.88
C SER A 109 -8.27 2.44 -3.68
N GLY A 110 -9.54 2.84 -3.78
CA GLY A 110 -10.23 3.60 -2.74
C GLY A 110 -11.76 3.48 -2.82
N MET A 111 -12.45 4.29 -2.02
CA MET A 111 -13.91 4.24 -1.87
C MET A 111 -14.69 4.88 -3.02
N GLY A 112 -14.03 5.58 -3.93
CA GLY A 112 -14.67 6.26 -5.04
C GLY A 112 -13.73 7.20 -5.77
N PRO A 113 -14.15 7.76 -6.92
CA PRO A 113 -13.31 8.66 -7.73
C PRO A 113 -12.89 9.90 -6.96
N THR A 114 -13.82 10.56 -6.26
CA THR A 114 -13.50 11.75 -5.45
C THR A 114 -12.50 11.46 -4.32
N HIS A 115 -12.59 10.28 -3.71
CA HIS A 115 -11.64 9.87 -2.69
C HIS A 115 -10.23 9.71 -3.29
N LEU A 116 -10.14 9.07 -4.46
CA LEU A 116 -8.88 8.89 -5.17
C LEU A 116 -8.26 10.23 -5.62
N ASP A 117 -9.07 11.18 -6.10
CA ASP A 117 -8.60 12.51 -6.48
C ASP A 117 -8.01 13.28 -5.30
N ILE A 118 -8.69 13.26 -4.15
CA ILE A 118 -8.19 13.88 -2.91
C ILE A 118 -6.89 13.20 -2.45
N ALA A 119 -6.80 11.87 -2.55
CA ALA A 119 -5.59 11.14 -2.18
C ALA A 119 -4.39 11.55 -3.06
N VAL A 120 -4.61 11.72 -4.37
CA VAL A 120 -3.59 12.18 -5.32
C VAL A 120 -3.17 13.62 -5.03
N GLN A 121 -4.12 14.53 -4.77
CA GLN A 121 -3.81 15.90 -4.38
C GLN A 121 -3.02 15.96 -3.06
N LYS A 122 -3.40 15.14 -2.08
CA LYS A 122 -2.71 15.01 -0.79
C LYS A 122 -1.28 14.49 -0.96
N ALA A 123 -1.04 13.59 -1.92
CA ALA A 123 0.31 13.15 -2.29
C ALA A 123 1.18 14.32 -2.75
N GLY A 124 0.63 15.20 -3.59
CA GLY A 124 1.29 16.42 -4.06
C GLY A 124 1.54 17.42 -2.92
N SER A 125 0.52 17.78 -2.16
CA SER A 125 0.63 18.83 -1.13
C SER A 125 1.48 18.43 0.08
N LYS A 126 1.38 17.17 0.56
CA LYS A 126 2.12 16.72 1.76
C LYS A 126 3.50 16.18 1.44
N PHE A 127 3.65 15.43 0.34
CA PHE A 127 4.88 14.68 0.06
C PHE A 127 5.64 15.23 -1.15
N GLY A 128 5.10 16.23 -1.85
CA GLY A 128 5.71 16.82 -3.04
C GLY A 128 5.80 15.84 -4.20
N VAL A 129 4.89 14.85 -4.27
CA VAL A 129 4.86 13.83 -5.31
C VAL A 129 3.70 14.13 -6.24
N HIS A 130 4.01 14.54 -7.48
CA HIS A 130 2.99 14.86 -8.47
C HIS A 130 2.66 13.62 -9.31
N LEU A 131 1.37 13.24 -9.29
CA LEU A 131 0.87 12.04 -9.95
C LEU A 131 -0.20 12.40 -10.98
N THR A 132 -0.21 11.68 -12.09
CA THR A 132 -1.31 11.64 -13.04
C THR A 132 -2.08 10.33 -12.91
N THR A 133 -3.39 10.39 -13.11
CA THR A 133 -4.28 9.23 -13.05
C THR A 133 -4.72 8.81 -14.44
N THR A 134 -4.79 7.50 -14.66
CA THR A 134 -5.30 6.88 -15.89
C THR A 134 -6.18 5.68 -15.54
N ILE A 135 -6.93 5.21 -16.52
CA ILE A 135 -7.72 3.97 -16.37
C ILE A 135 -6.73 2.80 -16.34
N PRO A 136 -6.79 1.90 -15.33
CA PRO A 136 -5.91 0.73 -15.25
C PRO A 136 -5.98 -0.14 -16.50
N LYS A 137 -4.83 -0.61 -16.98
CA LYS A 137 -4.80 -1.59 -18.07
C LYS A 137 -5.29 -2.96 -17.59
N VAL A 138 -5.99 -3.67 -18.47
CA VAL A 138 -6.42 -5.05 -18.21
C VAL A 138 -5.24 -6.01 -18.40
N PRO A 139 -4.87 -6.81 -17.38
CA PRO A 139 -3.80 -7.80 -17.51
C PRO A 139 -4.31 -9.03 -18.27
N TYR A 140 -4.14 -9.03 -19.59
CA TYR A 140 -4.49 -10.17 -20.43
C TYR A 140 -3.62 -11.40 -20.09
N ARG A 141 -4.24 -12.58 -20.13
CA ARG A 141 -3.57 -13.87 -19.96
C ARG A 141 -3.89 -14.75 -21.16
N GLU A 142 -2.90 -15.54 -21.55
CA GLU A 142 -3.05 -16.52 -22.61
C GLU A 142 -3.30 -17.91 -21.99
N THR A 143 -4.17 -18.68 -22.63
CA THR A 143 -4.43 -20.08 -22.26
C THR A 143 -4.65 -20.90 -23.51
N ILE A 144 -4.37 -22.20 -23.41
CA ILE A 144 -4.64 -23.16 -24.48
C ILE A 144 -6.02 -23.77 -24.27
N THR A 145 -6.69 -24.15 -25.36
CA THR A 145 -8.02 -24.78 -25.31
C THR A 145 -7.99 -26.28 -25.59
N LYS A 146 -6.87 -26.80 -26.10
CA LYS A 146 -6.72 -28.21 -26.51
C LYS A 146 -5.38 -28.73 -26.04
N THR A 147 -5.38 -29.99 -25.63
CA THR A 147 -4.15 -30.73 -25.34
C THR A 147 -3.32 -30.90 -26.60
N ASN A 148 -2.02 -30.63 -26.51
CA ASN A 148 -1.07 -30.83 -27.59
C ASN A 148 0.26 -31.36 -27.06
N SER A 149 0.96 -32.15 -27.86
CA SER A 149 2.28 -32.69 -27.56
C SER A 149 3.29 -32.20 -28.59
N ALA A 150 4.40 -31.61 -28.13
CA ALA A 150 5.47 -31.11 -28.99
C ALA A 150 6.81 -31.73 -28.57
N GLU A 151 7.66 -32.01 -29.57
CA GLU A 151 9.02 -32.48 -29.38
C GLU A 151 10.00 -31.45 -29.94
N TYR A 152 11.01 -31.07 -29.14
CA TYR A 152 12.05 -30.15 -29.55
C TYR A 152 13.44 -30.74 -29.32
N THR A 153 14.27 -30.76 -30.36
CA THR A 153 15.68 -31.15 -30.26
C THR A 153 16.58 -29.94 -30.50
N HIS A 154 17.25 -29.46 -29.44
CA HIS A 154 18.31 -28.46 -29.54
C HIS A 154 19.63 -29.16 -29.89
N LYS A 155 20.17 -28.90 -31.07
CA LYS A 155 21.51 -29.37 -31.46
C LYS A 155 22.30 -28.21 -32.04
N LYS A 156 23.33 -27.76 -31.32
CA LYS A 156 24.19 -26.65 -31.75
C LYS A 156 25.66 -26.96 -31.49
N GLN A 157 26.49 -26.79 -32.52
CA GLN A 157 27.93 -26.94 -32.43
C GLN A 157 28.59 -25.76 -33.17
N SER A 158 29.14 -24.81 -32.41
CA SER A 158 29.88 -23.66 -32.96
C SER A 158 31.25 -23.59 -32.28
N GLY A 159 32.25 -24.23 -32.89
CA GLY A 159 33.67 -24.08 -32.56
C GLY A 159 34.15 -24.61 -31.19
N GLY A 160 33.27 -25.14 -30.33
CA GLY A 160 33.60 -25.68 -29.00
C GLY A 160 32.74 -26.89 -28.61
N ALA A 161 32.59 -27.17 -27.31
CA ALA A 161 31.77 -28.27 -26.81
C ALA A 161 30.33 -28.17 -27.31
N GLY A 162 29.84 -29.25 -27.94
CA GLY A 162 28.51 -29.29 -28.53
C GLY A 162 27.39 -29.26 -27.48
N GLN A 163 26.30 -28.55 -27.79
CA GLN A 163 25.07 -28.58 -26.99
C GLN A 163 24.06 -29.52 -27.67
N TYR A 164 23.57 -30.50 -26.92
CA TYR A 164 22.49 -31.39 -27.34
C TYR A 164 21.45 -31.54 -26.23
N ALA A 165 20.19 -31.28 -26.53
CA ALA A 165 19.06 -31.56 -25.64
C ALA A 165 17.83 -31.96 -26.47
N ARG A 166 17.06 -32.92 -25.98
CA ARG A 166 15.79 -33.34 -26.58
C ARG A 166 14.72 -33.28 -25.50
N VAL A 167 13.65 -32.54 -25.76
CA VAL A 167 12.54 -32.32 -24.81
C VAL A 167 11.24 -32.74 -25.48
N PHE A 168 10.48 -33.57 -24.79
CA PHE A 168 9.11 -33.91 -25.12
C PHE A 168 8.21 -33.24 -24.09
N LEU A 169 7.30 -32.39 -24.56
CA LEU A 169 6.37 -31.66 -23.71
C LEU A 169 4.95 -31.96 -24.16
N ARG A 170 4.10 -32.38 -23.23
CA ARG A 170 2.65 -32.39 -23.41
C ARG A 170 2.05 -31.27 -22.58
N VAL A 171 1.27 -30.40 -23.21
CA VAL A 171 0.57 -29.29 -22.56
C VAL A 171 -0.93 -29.55 -22.71
N GLU A 172 -1.66 -29.51 -21.62
CA GLU A 172 -3.11 -29.73 -21.55
C GLU A 172 -3.81 -28.63 -20.78
#